data_AF-A0A3M1AUC7-F1
#
_entry.id   AF-A0A3M1AUC7-F1
#
_cell.length_a   1.000
_cell.length_b   1.000
_cell.length_c   1.000
_cell.angle_alpha   90.00
_cell.angle_beta   90.00
_cell.angle_gamma   90.00
#
_symmetry.space_group_name_H-M   'P 1'
#
loop_
_entity.id
_entity.type
_entity.pdbx_description
1 polymer ?
#
loop_
_entity_poly.entity_id
_entity_poly.type
_entity_poly.pdbx_seq_one_letter_code
_entity_poly.pdbx_strand_id
1 'polypeptide(L)'
;MKTTRPLLVLFFLLAVGGGGWAKEQKDFDPRLRRNYEIVFDTSGSMSGKKLKIAKESLKRFLARLPAETYVGLIVFERGRPKEVL
;
A
#
# COMPACT_ATOMS: atom_id res chain seq x y z
N MET A 1 7.56 13.73 42.86
CA MET A 1 8.63 13.89 41.85
C MET A 1 8.18 13.26 40.55
N LYS A 2 8.12 14.03 39.46
CA LYS A 2 7.62 13.60 38.14
C LYS A 2 8.67 12.70 37.47
N THR A 3 8.27 11.49 37.09
CA THR A 3 9.12 10.52 36.39
C THR A 3 9.03 10.76 34.87
N THR A 4 9.88 11.62 34.35
CA THR A 4 10.05 11.80 32.90
C THR A 4 10.98 10.73 32.34
N ARG A 5 10.42 9.69 31.73
CA ARG A 5 11.09 8.88 30.69
C ARG A 5 10.05 8.43 29.67
N PRO A 6 10.04 9.02 28.46
CA PRO A 6 10.20 8.17 27.29
C PRO A 6 10.94 8.91 26.16
N LEU A 7 12.27 9.01 26.23
CA LEU A 7 13.08 9.43 25.08
C LEU A 7 13.85 8.26 24.44
N LEU A 8 13.79 7.06 25.02
CA LEU A 8 14.58 5.91 24.56
C LEU A 8 13.92 5.07 23.46
N VAL A 9 12.60 5.18 23.25
CA VAL A 9 11.89 4.38 22.24
C VAL A 9 12.03 4.98 20.83
N LEU A 10 12.34 6.27 20.71
CA LEU A 10 12.41 6.94 19.41
C LEU A 10 13.69 6.62 18.62
N PHE A 11 14.76 6.17 19.28
CA PHE A 11 16.03 5.85 18.60
C PHE A 11 16.08 4.44 17.97
N PHE A 12 15.24 3.51 18.43
CA PHE A 12 15.20 2.16 17.86
C PHE A 12 14.41 2.06 16.54
N LEU A 13 13.54 3.03 16.24
CA LEU A 13 12.82 3.09 14.96
C LEU A 13 13.62 3.71 13.81
N LEU A 14 14.72 4.42 14.10
CA LEU A 14 15.59 5.00 13.07
C LEU A 14 16.72 4.04 12.63
N ALA A 15 17.06 3.02 13.42
CA ALA A 15 18.13 2.08 13.10
C ALA A 15 17.73 0.99 12.08
N VAL A 16 16.43 0.79 11.81
CA VAL A 16 15.96 -0.07 10.69
C VAL A 16 15.95 0.72 9.36
N GLY A 17 16.14 2.05 9.40
CA GLY A 17 16.17 2.90 8.22
C GLY A 17 17.54 3.08 7.55
N GLY A 18 18.60 2.44 8.06
CA GLY A 18 19.99 2.73 7.65
C GLY A 18 20.67 1.70 6.76
N GLY A 19 20.05 0.55 6.45
CA GLY A 19 20.69 -0.52 5.70
C GLY A 19 19.89 -0.93 4.47
N GLY A 20 20.32 -0.52 3.28
CA GLY A 20 19.89 -1.13 2.03
C GLY A 20 18.90 -0.30 1.21
N TRP A 21 19.31 0.88 0.75
CA TRP A 21 18.68 1.52 -0.41
C TRP A 21 19.70 1.63 -1.55
N ALA A 22 20.34 0.51 -1.88
CA ALA A 22 20.79 0.29 -3.25
C ALA A 22 19.52 0.03 -4.06
N LYS A 23 18.94 1.11 -4.60
CA LYS A 23 17.82 1.03 -5.53
C LYS A 23 18.37 0.41 -6.81
N GLU A 24 18.27 -0.91 -6.93
CA GLU A 24 18.39 -1.59 -8.21
C GLU A 24 17.18 -1.13 -9.03
N GLN A 25 17.35 -0.02 -9.73
CA GLN A 25 16.35 0.49 -10.66
C GLN A 25 16.45 -0.38 -11.91
N LYS A 26 15.83 -1.56 -11.87
CA LYS A 26 15.69 -2.42 -13.04
C LYS A 26 14.90 -1.63 -14.08
N ASP A 27 15.58 -1.28 -15.17
CA ASP A 27 14.94 -0.63 -16.31
C ASP A 27 13.76 -1.47 -16.79
N PHE A 28 12.61 -0.81 -16.97
CA PHE A 28 11.39 -1.44 -17.42
C PHE A 28 11.55 -1.91 -18.87
N ASP A 29 11.50 -3.22 -19.10
CA ASP A 29 11.42 -3.77 -20.47
C ASP A 29 10.03 -3.44 -21.03
N PRO A 30 9.92 -2.58 -22.06
CA PRO A 30 8.65 -2.16 -22.63
C PRO A 30 7.86 -3.30 -23.29
N ARG A 31 8.49 -4.46 -23.50
CA ARG A 31 7.83 -5.68 -24.02
C ARG A 31 7.09 -6.45 -22.94
N LEU A 32 7.44 -6.26 -21.67
CA LEU A 32 6.75 -6.89 -20.54
C LEU A 32 5.52 -6.07 -20.18
N ARG A 33 4.33 -6.67 -20.32
CA ARG A 33 3.09 -6.06 -19.86
C ARG A 33 3.14 -5.87 -18.35
N ARG A 34 2.82 -4.66 -17.88
CA ARG A 34 2.66 -4.42 -16.45
C ARG A 34 1.35 -5.06 -16.00
N ASN A 35 1.44 -5.90 -14.98
CA ASN A 35 0.30 -6.39 -14.25
C ASN A 35 0.24 -5.67 -12.91
N TYR A 36 -0.96 -5.37 -12.43
CA TYR A 36 -1.18 -4.75 -11.13
C TYR A 36 -1.90 -5.72 -10.21
N GLU A 37 -1.40 -5.86 -8.99
CA GLU A 37 -2.12 -6.52 -7.91
C GLU A 37 -2.44 -5.45 -6.86
N ILE A 38 -3.72 -5.17 -6.68
CA ILE A 38 -4.19 -4.09 -5.83
C ILE A 38 -4.75 -4.70 -4.56
N VAL A 39 -4.11 -4.43 -3.42
CA VAL A 39 -4.64 -4.77 -2.11
C VAL A 39 -5.45 -3.60 -1.57
N PHE A 40 -6.74 -3.82 -1.35
CA PHE A 40 -7.70 -2.78 -0.97
C PHE A 40 -8.23 -3.04 0.45
N ASP A 41 -7.73 -2.27 1.42
CA ASP A 41 -8.15 -2.39 2.82
C ASP A 41 -9.55 -1.80 3.05
N THR A 42 -10.45 -2.64 3.56
CA THR A 42 -11.79 -2.27 4.01
C THR A 42 -11.97 -2.47 5.52
N SER A 43 -10.88 -2.51 6.28
CA SER A 43 -10.92 -2.57 7.74
C SER A 43 -11.73 -1.43 8.36
N GLY A 44 -12.19 -1.61 9.60
CA GLY A 44 -13.00 -0.59 10.29
C GLY A 44 -12.33 0.79 10.39
N SER A 45 -10.99 0.84 10.40
CA SER A 45 -10.20 2.08 10.42
C SER A 45 -10.31 2.91 9.13
N MET A 46 -10.73 2.26 8.04
CA MET A 46 -10.98 2.86 6.73
C MET A 46 -12.41 3.39 6.57
N SER A 47 -13.30 3.16 7.54
CA SER A 47 -14.72 3.55 7.43
C SER A 47 -14.98 5.02 7.07
N GLY A 48 -16.15 5.27 6.50
CA GLY A 48 -16.62 6.60 6.15
C GLY A 48 -15.85 7.25 4.99
N LYS A 49 -15.36 8.48 5.19
CA LYS A 49 -14.77 9.31 4.14
C LYS A 49 -13.52 8.69 3.51
N LYS A 50 -12.69 7.98 4.30
CA LYS A 50 -11.47 7.33 3.79
C LYS A 50 -11.78 6.26 2.76
N LEU A 51 -12.70 5.34 3.08
CA LEU A 51 -13.14 4.31 2.15
C LEU A 51 -13.77 4.90 0.90
N LYS A 52 -14.57 5.97 1.03
CA LYS A 52 -15.14 6.67 -0.14
C LYS A 52 -14.04 7.22 -1.04
N ILE A 53 -13.05 7.91 -0.48
CA ILE A 53 -11.92 8.46 -1.24
C ILE A 53 -11.11 7.33 -1.89
N ALA A 54 -10.82 6.25 -1.15
CA ALA A 54 -10.05 5.13 -1.67
C ALA A 54 -10.75 4.47 -2.87
N LYS A 55 -12.08 4.27 -2.81
CA LYS A 55 -12.88 3.74 -3.92
C LYS A 55 -12.83 4.65 -5.14
N GLU A 56 -12.98 5.96 -4.96
CA GLU A 56 -12.93 6.92 -6.08
C GLU A 56 -11.53 7.03 -6.69
N SER A 57 -10.48 6.97 -5.86
CA SER A 57 -9.09 6.90 -6.34
C SER A 57 -8.81 5.63 -7.12
N LEU A 58 -9.30 4.48 -6.65
CA LEU A 58 -9.17 3.21 -7.36
C LEU A 58 -9.85 3.28 -8.74
N LYS A 59 -11.09 3.77 -8.83
CA LYS A 59 -11.78 3.96 -10.12
C LYS A 59 -10.97 4.83 -11.08
N ARG A 60 -10.45 5.97 -10.60
CA ARG A 60 -9.64 6.88 -11.43
C ARG A 60 -8.33 6.27 -11.87
N PHE A 61 -7.71 5.42 -11.03
CA PHE A 61 -6.51 4.67 -11.38
C PHE A 61 -6.81 3.67 -12.50
N LEU A 62 -7.83 2.83 -12.32
CA LEU A 62 -8.23 1.82 -13.30
C LEU A 62 -8.62 2.44 -14.65
N ALA A 63 -9.31 3.58 -14.64
CA ALA A 63 -9.70 4.30 -15.86
C ALA A 63 -8.52 4.85 -16.69
N ARG A 64 -7.30 4.89 -16.12
CA ARG A 64 -6.08 5.34 -16.81
C ARG A 64 -5.21 4.19 -17.30
N LEU A 65 -5.55 2.95 -16.94
CA LEU A 65 -4.81 1.79 -17.40
C LEU A 65 -5.18 1.46 -18.86
N PRO A 66 -4.21 1.03 -19.68
CA PRO A 66 -4.51 0.42 -20.97
C PRO A 66 -5.51 -0.74 -20.82
N ALA A 67 -6.42 -0.89 -21.78
CA ALA A 67 -7.52 -1.87 -21.71
C ALA A 67 -7.02 -3.33 -21.60
N GLU A 68 -5.82 -3.60 -22.12
CA GLU A 68 -5.14 -4.89 -22.13
C GLU A 68 -4.31 -5.16 -20.85
N THR A 69 -4.38 -4.26 -19.87
CA THR A 69 -3.68 -4.40 -18.58
C THR A 69 -4.38 -5.41 -17.70
N TYR A 70 -3.66 -6.43 -17.24
CA TYR A 70 -4.19 -7.35 -16.24
C TYR A 70 -4.12 -6.72 -14.85
N VAL A 71 -5.26 -6.74 -14.16
CA VAL A 71 -5.39 -6.22 -12.80
C VAL A 71 -6.08 -7.26 -11.94
N GLY A 72 -5.41 -7.63 -10.84
CA GLY A 72 -6.03 -8.35 -9.74
C GLY A 72 -6.41 -7.37 -8.62
N LEU A 73 -7.55 -7.58 -7.97
CA LEU A 73 -8.02 -6.81 -6.83
C LEU A 73 -8.29 -7.75 -5.65
N ILE A 74 -7.54 -7.55 -4.57
CA ILE A 74 -7.71 -8.27 -3.31
C ILE A 74 -8.35 -7.33 -2.31
N VAL A 75 -9.58 -7.61 -1.90
CA VAL A 75 -10.26 -6.87 -0.83
C VAL A 75 -9.84 -7.49 0.50
N PHE A 76 -9.32 -6.66 1.40
CA PHE A 76 -8.82 -7.11 2.70
C PHE A 76 -9.72 -6.58 3.83
N GLU A 77 -10.21 -7.45 4.69
CA GLU A 77 -11.00 -7.06 5.86
C GLU A 77 -10.44 -7.74 7.12
N ARG A 78 -10.18 -6.95 8.17
CA ARG A 78 -9.69 -7.43 9.49
C ARG A 78 -8.45 -8.33 9.40
N GLY A 79 -7.51 -7.97 8.53
CA GLY A 79 -6.26 -8.71 8.39
C GLY A 79 -6.37 -10.00 7.57
N ARG A 80 -7.47 -10.21 6.83
CA ARG A 80 -7.65 -11.38 5.96
C ARG A 80 -8.20 -10.98 4.58
N PRO A 81 -7.86 -11.72 3.51
CA PRO A 81 -8.53 -11.57 2.22
C PRO A 81 -10.01 -11.91 2.38
N LYS A 82 -10.88 -11.03 1.89
CA LYS A 82 -12.32 -11.23 1.82
C LYS A 82 -12.73 -11.68 0.42
N GLU A 83 -12.11 -11.10 -0.61
CA GLU A 83 -12.47 -11.30 -2.00
C GLU A 83 -11.22 -11.12 -2.87
N VAL A 84 -11.11 -11.90 -3.96
CA VAL A 84 -10.06 -11.80 -4.96
C VAL A 84 -10.76 -11.77 -6.33
N LEU A 85 -10.54 -10.69 -7.07
CA LEU A 85 -11.14 -10.41 -8.38
C LEU A 85 -10.07 -10.24 -9.45
#